data_AF-A0A927EBK5-F1
#
_entry.id   AF-A0A927EBK5-F1
#
_cell.length_a   1.000
_cell.length_b   1.000
_cell.length_c   1.000
_cell.angle_alpha   90.00
_cell.angle_beta   90.00
_cell.angle_gamma   90.00
#
_symmetry.space_group_name_H-M   'P 1'
#
loop_
_entity.id
_entity.type
_entity.pdbx_description
1 polymer ?
#
loop_
_entity_poly.entity_id
_entity_poly.type
_entity_poly.pdbx_seq_one_letter_code
_entity_poly.pdbx_strand_id
1 'polypeptide(L)' 'MKTPIMVHTEEDYDRAQQRVEELNALPDGPEKDKELQAIAEAMLAFELRRDDADD' A
#
# COMPACT_ATOMS: atom_id res chain seq x y z
N MET A 1 15.10 -7.91 -6.00
CA MET A 1 14.17 -6.80 -6.32
C MET A 1 12.95 -7.00 -5.44
N LYS A 2 12.63 -6.04 -4.57
CA LYS A 2 11.44 -6.13 -3.71
C LYS A 2 10.22 -5.97 -4.63
N THR A 3 9.34 -6.97 -4.63
CA THR A 3 8.17 -7.00 -5.53
C THR A 3 7.27 -5.79 -5.24
N PRO A 4 6.77 -5.09 -6.26
CA PRO A 4 5.82 -4.01 -6.05
C PRO A 4 4.57 -4.56 -5.36
N ILE A 5 4.09 -3.84 -4.34
CA ILE A 5 2.83 -4.15 -3.67
C ILE A 5 1.72 -3.74 -4.63
N MET A 6 0.89 -4.70 -5.05
CA MET A 6 -0.31 -4.47 -5.87
C MET A 6 -1.52 -4.78 -5.01
N VAL A 7 -2.48 -3.85 -4.97
CA VAL A 7 -3.73 -4.00 -4.22
C VAL A 7 -4.87 -4.18 -5.20
N HIS A 8 -5.37 -5.40 -5.36
CA HIS A 8 -6.47 -5.69 -6.30
C HIS A 8 -7.75 -6.14 -5.59
N THR A 9 -7.65 -6.48 -4.31
CA THR A 9 -8.74 -6.99 -3.49
C THR A 9 -8.71 -6.33 -2.11
N GLU A 10 -9.80 -6.47 -1.36
CA GLU A 10 -9.84 -6.03 0.04
C GLU A 10 -8.81 -6.76 0.91
N GLU A 11 -8.55 -8.06 0.65
CA GLU A 11 -7.50 -8.81 1.36
C GLU A 11 -6.10 -8.23 1.09
N ASP A 12 -5.82 -7.78 -0.14
CA ASP A 12 -4.55 -7.11 -0.44
C ASP A 12 -4.46 -5.74 0.25
N TYR A 13 -5.59 -5.05 0.40
CA TYR A 13 -5.67 -3.76 1.07
C TYR A 13 -5.37 -3.92 2.57
N ASP A 14 -5.95 -4.93 3.23
CA ASP A 14 -5.66 -5.26 4.63
C ASP A 14 -4.18 -5.63 4.83
N ARG A 15 -3.60 -6.42 3.90
CA ARG A 15 -2.16 -6.76 3.93
C ARG A 15 -1.29 -5.52 3.74
N ALA A 16 -1.67 -4.60 2.87
CA ALA A 16 -0.97 -3.33 2.67
C ALA A 16 -1.00 -2.46 3.94
N GLN A 17 -2.14 -2.40 4.64
CA GLN A 17 -2.26 -1.71 5.93
C GLN A 17 -1.36 -2.32 7.01
N GLN A 18 -1.38 -3.65 7.17
CA GLN A 18 -0.48 -4.33 8.11
C GLN A 18 0.99 -4.03 7.80
N ARG A 19 1.35 -3.96 6.52
CA ARG A 19 2.71 -3.64 6.10
C ARG A 19 3.11 -2.20 6.45
N VAL A 20 2.19 -1.24 6.35
CA VAL A 20 2.41 0.14 6.80
C VAL A 20 2.64 0.19 8.31
N GLU A 21 1.87 -0.55 9.11
CA GLU A 21 2.07 -0.64 10.57
C GLU A 21 3.45 -1.22 10.92
N GLU A 22 3.86 -2.31 10.25
CA GLU A 22 5.20 -2.90 10.42
C GLU A 22 6.32 -1.91 10.07
N LEU A 23 6.17 -1.19 8.94
CA LEU A 23 7.15 -0.20 8.51
C LEU A 23 7.21 0.98 9.47
N ASN A 24 6.07 1.42 10.01
CA ASN A 24 6.03 2.50 11.00
C ASN A 24 6.70 2.13 12.32
N ALA A 25 6.73 0.84 12.69
CA ALA A 25 7.46 0.35 13.85
C ALA A 25 8.99 0.29 13.63
N LEU A 26 9.47 0.34 12.37
CA LEU A 26 10.88 0.42 12.04
C LEU A 26 11.39 1.88 12.11
N PRO A 27 12.68 2.08 12.41
CA PRO A 27 13.30 3.40 12.41
C PRO A 27 13.19 4.05 11.03
N ASP A 28 13.03 5.37 11.03
CA ASP A 28 12.88 6.15 9.81
C ASP A 28 14.13 6.07 8.93
N GLY A 29 13.90 5.98 7.62
CA GLY A 29 14.96 5.86 6.65
C GLY A 29 14.45 5.96 5.22
N PRO A 30 15.32 6.30 4.27
CA PRO A 30 14.93 6.54 2.88
C PRO A 30 14.34 5.30 2.17
N GLU A 31 14.63 4.10 2.67
CA GLU A 31 14.03 2.86 2.17
C GLU A 31 12.62 2.64 2.71
N LYS A 32 12.37 2.97 3.98
CA LYS A 32 11.03 2.95 4.59
C LYS A 32 10.12 3.94 3.87
N ASP A 33 10.57 5.17 3.66
CA ASP A 33 9.77 6.21 3.01
C ASP A 33 9.36 5.80 1.59
N LYS A 34 10.28 5.20 0.82
CA LYS A 34 9.98 4.67 -0.50
C LYS A 34 8.96 3.54 -0.47
N GLU A 35 9.06 2.63 0.51
CA GLU A 35 8.13 1.51 0.65
C GLU A 35 6.74 2.00 1.08
N LEU A 36 6.67 2.94 2.02
CA LEU A 36 5.43 3.58 2.44
C LEU A 36 4.76 4.33 1.28
N GLN A 37 5.54 5.07 0.49
CA GLN A 37 5.02 5.75 -0.69
C GLN A 37 4.46 4.76 -1.72
N ALA A 38 5.19 3.66 -2.01
CA ALA A 38 4.71 2.64 -2.95
C ALA A 38 3.42 1.97 -2.45
N ILE A 39 3.29 1.73 -1.14
CA ILE A 39 2.06 1.18 -0.55
C ILE A 39 0.90 2.16 -0.68
N ALA A 40 1.13 3.43 -0.36
CA ALA A 40 0.11 4.48 -0.47
C ALA A 40 -0.38 4.62 -1.93
N GLU A 41 0.53 4.60 -2.90
CA GLU A 41 0.17 4.63 -4.33
C GLU A 41 -0.66 3.42 -4.74
N ALA A 42 -0.33 2.22 -4.25
CA ALA A 42 -1.07 1.01 -4.56
C ALA A 42 -2.49 0.99 -3.95
N MET A 43 -2.62 1.44 -2.69
CA MET A 43 -3.91 1.55 -2.00
C MET A 43 -4.81 2.61 -2.66
N LEU A 44 -4.26 3.78 -3.00
CA LEU A 44 -4.99 4.83 -3.70
C LEU A 44 -5.48 4.35 -5.07
N ALA A 45 -4.63 3.64 -5.83
CA ALA A 45 -5.03 3.09 -7.12
C ALA A 45 -6.18 2.07 -7.01
N PHE A 46 -6.25 1.33 -5.91
CA PHE A 46 -7.37 0.43 -5.63
C PHE A 46 -8.65 1.21 -5.29
N GLU A 47 -8.56 2.19 -4.40
CA GLU A 47 -9.70 3.05 -4.02
C GLU A 47 -10.31 3.75 -5.24
N LEU A 48 -9.48 4.32 -6.11
CA LEU A 48 -9.95 4.97 -7.35
C LEU A 48 -10.70 3.98 -8.26
N ARG A 49 -10.21 2.74 -8.41
CA ARG A 49 -10.90 1.70 -9.20
C ARG A 49 -12.23 1.29 -8.57
N ARG A 50 -12.33 1.32 -7.24
CA ARG A 50 -13.57 0.98 -6.54
C ARG A 50 -14.60 2.10 -6.70
N ASP A 51 -14.19 3.35 -6.52
CA ASP A 51 -15.04 4.51 -6.72
C ASP A 51 -15.55 4.59 -8.17
N ASP A 52 -14.71 4.27 -9.16
CA ASP A 52 -15.11 4.20 -10.59
C ASP A 52 -16.05 3.01 -10.91
N ALA A 53 -16.13 1.99 -10.05
CA ALA A 53 -16.94 0.79 -10.28
C ALA A 53 -18.36 0.89 -9.69
N ASP A 54 -18.58 1.85 -8.78
CA ASP A 54 -19.86 2.07 -8.09
C ASP A 54 -20.76 3.16 -8.76
N ASP A 55 -20.34 3.71 -9.91
CA ASP A 55 -21.06 4.73 -10.73
C ASP A 55 -21.67 4.14 -12.03
#